data_AF-E0SPX8-F1
#
_entry.id   AF-E0SPX8-F1
#
_cell.length_a   1.000
_cell.length_b   1.000
_cell.length_c   1.000
_cell.angle_alpha   90.00
_cell.angle_beta   90.00
_cell.angle_gamma   90.00
#
_symmetry.space_group_name_H-M   'P 1'
#
loop_
_entity.id
_entity.type
_entity.pdbx_description
1 polymer ?
#
loop_
_entity_poly.entity_id
_entity_poly.type
_entity_poly.pdbx_seq_one_letter_code
_entity_poly.pdbx_strand_id
1 'polypeptide(L)'
;MIMETVKVDSKGRITIPASIRLLLDINDGDTILLSIDEDNYRIELKIFKNNTLYLCKGQLDRQTLLEMLEKLKVVSLKCRCIDDECQQYRCESYIDTTQRNNLDIDGMNCFSVSGG
;
A
#
# COMPACT_ATOMS: atom_id res chain seq x y z
N MET A 1 1.42 1.11 25.46
CA MET A 1 0.39 1.01 24.40
C MET A 1 -0.54 2.19 24.58
N ILE A 2 -0.62 3.10 23.60
CA ILE A 2 -1.56 4.23 23.63
C ILE A 2 -2.82 3.79 22.90
N MET A 3 -3.97 4.02 23.51
CA MET A 3 -5.27 3.72 22.94
C MET A 3 -6.19 4.90 23.19
N GLU A 4 -6.83 5.38 22.14
CA GLU A 4 -7.77 6.50 22.22
C GLU A 4 -9.03 6.18 21.42
N THR A 5 -10.17 6.51 22.00
CA THR A 5 -11.47 6.41 21.34
C THR A 5 -11.82 7.77 20.77
N VAL A 6 -12.03 7.83 19.47
CA VAL A 6 -12.41 9.06 18.76
C VAL A 6 -13.77 8.92 18.10
N LYS A 7 -14.44 10.04 17.90
CA LYS A 7 -15.71 10.10 17.17
C LYS A 7 -15.44 10.22 15.67
N VAL A 8 -16.15 9.43 14.87
CA VAL A 8 -16.22 9.62 13.42
C VAL A 8 -17.14 10.81 13.12
N ASP A 9 -16.69 11.73 12.29
CA ASP A 9 -17.51 12.90 11.95
C ASP A 9 -18.66 12.54 10.98
N SER A 10 -19.54 13.52 10.70
CA SER A 10 -20.72 13.31 9.84
C SER A 10 -20.39 12.98 8.38
N LYS A 11 -19.13 13.12 7.96
CA LYS A 11 -18.64 12.79 6.62
C LYS A 11 -17.85 11.47 6.60
N GLY A 12 -17.80 10.73 7.70
CA GLY A 12 -17.04 9.49 7.80
C GLY A 12 -15.54 9.68 8.00
N ARG A 13 -15.09 10.88 8.40
CA ARG A 13 -13.67 11.17 8.64
C ARG A 13 -13.30 10.87 10.08
N ILE A 14 -12.08 10.36 10.27
CA ILE A 14 -11.49 10.09 11.58
C ILE A 14 -10.33 11.05 11.77
N THR A 15 -10.39 11.85 12.83
CA THR A 15 -9.26 12.71 13.22
C THR A 15 -8.26 11.86 14.01
N ILE A 16 -7.02 11.77 13.53
CA ILE A 16 -5.93 11.13 14.28
C ILE A 16 -5.55 12.05 15.46
N PRO A 17 -5.66 11.58 16.72
CA PRO A 17 -5.35 12.39 17.89
C PRO A 17 -3.93 12.96 17.88
N ALA A 18 -3.75 14.11 18.53
CA ALA A 18 -2.46 14.80 18.58
C ALA A 18 -1.35 13.94 19.22
N SER A 19 -1.67 13.17 20.26
CA SER A 19 -0.78 12.20 20.92
C SER A 19 -0.24 11.16 19.93
N ILE A 20 -1.11 10.55 19.13
CA ILE A 20 -0.75 9.54 18.12
C ILE A 20 0.03 10.18 16.98
N ARG A 21 -0.38 11.36 16.51
CA ARG A 21 0.37 12.10 15.48
C ARG A 21 1.79 12.43 15.93
N LEU A 22 1.96 12.94 17.15
CA LEU A 22 3.29 13.24 17.70
C LEU A 22 4.13 11.98 17.90
N LEU A 23 3.53 10.90 18.40
CA LEU A 23 4.24 9.64 18.63
C LEU A 23 4.75 9.02 17.32
N LEU A 24 3.94 9.07 16.26
CA LEU A 24 4.23 8.47 14.97
C LEU A 24 4.80 9.49 13.96
N ASP A 25 5.10 10.71 14.41
CA ASP A 25 5.56 11.85 13.60
C ASP A 25 4.69 12.10 12.36
N ILE A 26 3.35 12.01 12.46
CA ILE A 26 2.44 12.22 11.32
C ILE A 26 2.29 13.72 11.04
N ASN A 27 2.69 14.14 9.85
CA ASN A 27 2.63 15.50 9.35
C ASN A 27 1.70 15.61 8.15
N ASP A 28 1.18 16.82 7.90
CA ASP A 28 0.37 17.08 6.71
C ASP A 28 1.21 16.82 5.44
N GLY A 29 0.59 16.18 4.43
CA GLY A 29 1.26 15.75 3.19
C GLY A 29 1.82 14.31 3.25
N ASP A 30 1.89 13.69 4.43
CA ASP A 30 2.33 12.30 4.56
C ASP A 30 1.42 11.32 3.79
N THR A 31 2.04 10.32 3.17
CA THR A 31 1.32 9.21 2.57
C THR A 31 1.00 8.16 3.62
N ILE A 32 -0.29 7.84 3.75
CA ILE A 32 -0.80 6.80 4.64
C ILE A 32 -1.44 5.71 3.77
N LEU A 33 -0.98 4.47 3.94
CA LEU A 33 -1.68 3.30 3.42
C LEU A 33 -2.75 2.87 4.42
N LEU A 34 -3.98 2.75 3.93
CA LEU A 34 -5.08 2.15 4.66
C LEU A 34 -5.26 0.70 4.18
N SER A 35 -5.10 -0.26 5.08
CA SER A 35 -5.41 -1.68 4.84
C SER A 35 -6.53 -2.15 5.75
N ILE A 36 -7.41 -2.99 5.20
CA ILE A 36 -8.50 -3.61 5.94
C ILE A 36 -8.09 -5.04 6.27
N ASP A 37 -8.04 -5.35 7.57
CA ASP A 37 -7.89 -6.69 8.09
C ASP A 37 -9.29 -7.22 8.42
N GLU A 38 -9.83 -8.02 7.51
CA GLU A 38 -11.17 -8.60 7.64
C GLU A 38 -11.24 -9.68 8.72
N ASP A 39 -10.14 -10.42 8.94
CA ASP A 39 -10.08 -11.52 9.92
C ASP A 39 -10.18 -10.98 11.35
N ASN A 40 -9.56 -9.82 11.61
CA ASN A 40 -9.56 -9.17 12.91
C ASN A 40 -10.54 -7.98 13.01
N TYR A 41 -11.28 -7.69 11.95
CA TYR A 41 -12.20 -6.56 11.84
C TYR A 41 -11.55 -5.21 12.18
N ARG A 42 -10.36 -4.96 11.66
CA ARG A 42 -9.55 -3.76 11.95
C ARG A 42 -9.16 -3.03 10.68
N ILE A 43 -9.07 -1.71 10.79
CA ILE A 43 -8.41 -0.87 9.79
C ILE A 43 -7.01 -0.57 10.33
N GLU A 44 -6.00 -0.94 9.56
CA GLU A 44 -4.61 -0.61 9.83
C GLU A 44 -4.18 0.59 8.98
N LEU A 45 -3.51 1.54 9.63
CA LEU A 45 -2.90 2.69 8.98
C LEU A 45 -1.39 2.55 9.06
N LYS A 46 -0.72 2.49 7.91
CA LYS A 46 0.76 2.45 7.81
C LYS A 46 1.25 3.76 7.21
N ILE A 47 2.15 4.42 7.92
CA ILE A 47 2.71 5.72 7.52
C ILE A 47 4.01 5.47 6.75
N PHE A 48 4.15 6.10 5.59
CA PHE A 48 5.35 6.00 4.77
C PHE A 48 6.11 7.33 4.83
N LYS A 49 7.22 7.34 5.56
CA LYS A 49 8.11 8.49 5.72
C LYS A 49 9.30 8.36 4.79
N ASN A 50 9.55 9.35 3.92
CA ASN A 50 10.72 9.42 3.04
C ASN A 50 10.94 8.21 2.11
N ASN A 51 9.95 7.32 1.97
CA ASN A 51 10.02 6.16 1.11
C ASN A 51 9.41 6.50 -0.24
N THR A 52 10.08 6.12 -1.32
CA THR A 52 9.46 6.17 -2.65
C THR A 52 8.51 4.98 -2.74
N LEU A 53 7.25 5.23 -2.44
CA LEU A 53 6.19 4.27 -2.68
C LEU A 53 5.86 4.32 -4.17
N TYR A 54 5.88 3.18 -4.85
CA TYR A 54 5.46 3.08 -6.24
C TYR A 54 4.10 2.43 -6.34
N LEU A 55 3.21 3.06 -7.10
CA LEU A 55 1.98 2.44 -7.57
C LEU A 55 2.26 1.80 -8.92
N CYS A 56 2.23 0.48 -8.97
CA CYS A 56 2.40 -0.29 -10.19
C CYS A 56 1.07 -0.86 -10.66
N LYS A 57 0.77 -0.72 -11.94
CA LYS A 57 -0.43 -1.29 -12.57
C LYS A 57 -0.05 -2.03 -13.84
N GLY A 58 -0.56 -3.24 -14.02
CA GLY A 58 -0.14 -4.06 -15.15
C GLY A 58 -0.92 -5.35 -15.33
N GLN A 59 -0.56 -6.05 -16.40
CA GLN A 59 -0.92 -7.46 -16.60
C GLN A 59 0.32 -8.31 -16.38
N LEU A 60 0.22 -9.30 -15.52
CA LEU A 60 1.30 -10.19 -15.12
C LEU A 60 0.86 -11.62 -15.35
N ASP A 61 1.76 -12.44 -15.88
CA ASP A 61 1.59 -13.88 -15.77
C ASP A 61 1.83 -14.34 -14.32
N ARG A 62 1.42 -15.58 -14.02
CA ARG A 62 1.56 -16.17 -12.68
C ARG A 62 3.01 -16.20 -12.18
N GLN A 63 3.98 -16.51 -13.04
CA GLN A 63 5.38 -16.63 -12.67
C GLN A 63 5.96 -15.25 -12.33
N THR A 64 5.73 -14.26 -13.20
CA THR A 64 6.17 -12.87 -12.99
C THR A 64 5.55 -12.28 -11.72
N LEU A 65 4.28 -12.58 -11.42
CA LEU A 65 3.64 -12.17 -10.17
C LEU A 65 4.33 -12.76 -8.92
N LEU A 66 4.65 -14.06 -8.94
CA LEU A 66 5.33 -14.71 -7.81
C LEU A 66 6.75 -14.15 -7.63
N GLU A 67 7.49 -13.96 -8.72
CA GLU A 67 8.83 -13.36 -8.66
C GLU A 67 8.80 -11.93 -8.12
N MET A 68 7.81 -11.14 -8.51
CA MET A 68 7.61 -9.79 -7.99
C MET A 68 7.39 -9.82 -6.47
N LEU A 69 6.56 -10.75 -5.98
CA LEU A 69 6.27 -10.89 -4.55
C LEU A 69 7.47 -11.36 -3.73
N GLU A 70 8.37 -12.14 -4.33
CA GLU A 70 9.59 -12.62 -3.68
C GLU A 70 10.69 -11.55 -3.65
N LYS A 71 10.88 -10.83 -4.77
CA LYS A 71 12.00 -9.89 -4.96
C LYS A 71 11.73 -8.49 -4.42
N LEU A 72 10.46 -8.09 -4.32
CA LEU A 72 10.07 -6.72 -3.99
C LEU A 72 9.30 -6.68 -2.66
N LYS A 73 9.49 -5.58 -1.94
CA LYS A 73 8.71 -5.29 -0.74
C LYS A 73 7.33 -4.76 -1.13
N VAL A 74 6.45 -5.68 -1.49
CA VAL A 74 5.04 -5.39 -1.83
C VAL A 74 4.28 -5.09 -0.54
N VAL A 75 3.80 -3.86 -0.43
CA VAL A 75 3.07 -3.38 0.74
C VAL A 75 1.58 -3.70 0.64
N SER A 76 1.04 -3.60 -0.57
CA SER A 76 -0.34 -3.93 -0.90
C SER A 76 -0.40 -4.50 -2.30
N LEU A 77 -1.23 -5.52 -2.47
CA LEU A 77 -1.44 -6.20 -3.74
C LEU A 77 -2.93 -6.41 -3.95
N LYS A 78 -3.41 -5.98 -5.12
CA LYS A 78 -4.74 -6.31 -5.61
C LYS A 78 -4.61 -6.87 -7.02
N CYS A 79 -4.79 -8.18 -7.15
CA CYS A 79 -4.78 -8.86 -8.43
C CYS A 79 -6.13 -9.51 -8.71
N ARG A 80 -6.52 -9.52 -9.99
CA ARG A 80 -7.67 -10.26 -10.49
C ARG A 80 -7.22 -11.14 -11.65
N CYS A 81 -7.55 -12.41 -11.56
CA CYS A 81 -7.43 -13.37 -12.66
C CYS A 81 -8.31 -12.93 -13.84
N ILE A 82 -7.76 -12.92 -15.06
CA ILE A 82 -8.43 -12.42 -16.27
C ILE A 82 -8.64 -13.49 -17.36
N ASP A 83 -8.13 -14.68 -17.16
CA ASP A 83 -8.31 -15.87 -18.01
C ASP A 83 -8.94 -17.02 -17.22
N ASP A 84 -9.45 -18.04 -17.91
CA ASP A 84 -10.16 -19.16 -17.28
C ASP A 84 -9.24 -20.05 -16.43
N GLU A 85 -7.95 -20.09 -16.76
CA GLU A 85 -6.94 -20.91 -16.09
C GLU A 85 -6.10 -20.15 -15.06
N CYS A 86 -6.39 -18.87 -14.83
CA CYS A 86 -5.62 -17.97 -13.96
C CYS A 86 -4.10 -18.02 -14.21
N GLN A 87 -3.71 -18.01 -15.48
CA GLN A 87 -2.33 -17.81 -15.89
C GLN A 87 -2.01 -16.32 -16.05
N GLN A 88 -3.03 -15.47 -16.22
CA GLN A 88 -2.89 -14.04 -16.41
C GLN A 88 -3.67 -13.26 -15.34
N TYR A 89 -3.03 -12.24 -14.79
CA TYR A 89 -3.56 -11.39 -13.73
C TYR A 89 -3.47 -9.93 -14.10
N ARG A 90 -4.54 -9.17 -13.86
CA ARG A 90 -4.49 -7.72 -13.82
C ARG A 90 -4.24 -7.27 -12.38
N CYS A 91 -3.12 -6.62 -12.15
CA CYS A 91 -2.64 -6.28 -10.81
C CYS A 91 -2.47 -4.77 -10.62
N GLU A 92 -2.77 -4.33 -9.41
CA GLU A 92 -2.42 -3.03 -8.84
C GLU A 92 -1.65 -3.28 -7.54
N SER A 93 -0.44 -2.77 -7.43
CA SER A 93 0.43 -3.00 -6.28
C SER A 93 1.11 -1.72 -5.79
N TYR A 94 1.25 -1.62 -4.48
CA TYR A 94 2.06 -0.59 -3.83
C TYR A 94 3.38 -1.22 -3.38
N ILE A 95 4.49 -0.70 -3.88
CA ILE A 95 5.84 -1.25 -3.65
C ILE A 95 6.69 -0.21 -2.95
N ASP A 96 7.35 -0.60 -1.86
CA ASP A 96 8.27 0.26 -1.13
C ASP A 96 9.71 -0.02 -1.60
N THR A 97 10.35 0.95 -2.26
CA THR A 97 11.72 0.81 -2.82
C THR A 97 12.81 1.35 -1.91
N THR A 98 12.60 1.35 -0.59
CA THR A 98 13.66 1.63 0.38
C THR A 98 14.92 0.79 0.17
N GLN A 99 14.79 -0.38 -0.45
CA GLN A 99 15.90 -1.12 -1.03
C GLN A 99 16.03 -0.73 -2.51
N ARG A 100 17.14 -0.06 -2.86
CA ARG A 100 17.47 0.50 -4.18
C ARG A 100 17.52 -0.55 -5.31
N ASN A 101 16.37 -1.07 -5.72
CA ASN A 101 16.23 -1.84 -6.94
C ASN A 101 15.60 -0.94 -8.01
N ASN A 102 16.17 -0.96 -9.22
CA ASN A 102 15.50 -0.38 -10.38
C ASN A 102 14.17 -1.12 -10.54
N LEU A 103 13.08 -0.36 -10.46
CA LEU A 103 11.75 -0.90 -10.46
C LEU A 103 11.29 -1.07 -11.92
N ASP A 104 11.81 -2.13 -12.54
CA ASP A 104 11.45 -2.56 -13.88
C ASP A 104 10.79 -3.93 -13.78
N ILE A 105 9.47 -3.95 -13.84
CA ILE A 105 8.65 -5.16 -13.76
C ILE A 105 7.97 -5.26 -15.12
N ASP A 106 8.39 -6.24 -15.91
CA ASP A 106 7.82 -6.44 -17.24
C ASP A 106 6.30 -6.60 -17.15
N GLY A 107 5.58 -5.93 -18.04
CA GLY A 107 4.12 -5.87 -18.01
C GLY A 107 3.49 -4.91 -16.99
N MET A 108 4.27 -4.18 -16.17
CA MET A 108 3.74 -3.14 -15.27
C MET A 108 4.25 -1.72 -15.57
N ASN A 109 3.34 -0.76 -15.43
CA ASN A 109 3.67 0.66 -15.39
C ASN A 109 3.68 1.14 -13.95
N CYS A 110 4.80 1.69 -13.51
CA CYS A 110 5.02 2.09 -12.12
C CYS A 110 5.25 3.59 -11.99
N PHE A 111 4.55 4.20 -11.04
CA PHE A 111 4.54 5.64 -10.81
C PHE A 111 4.93 5.93 -9.36
N SER A 112 5.86 6.86 -9.15
CA SER A 112 6.21 7.30 -7.79
C SER A 112 5.03 8.03 -7.17
N VAL A 113 4.63 7.59 -5.99
CA VAL A 113 3.65 8.24 -5.13
C VAL A 113 4.45 9.06 -4.11
N SER A 114 4.84 10.27 -4.51
CA SER A 114 5.40 11.25 -3.59
C SER A 114 4.26 12.04 -2.96
N GLY A 115 4.22 12.10 -1.62
CA GLY A 115 3.42 13.11 -0.91
C GLY A 115 3.90 14.50 -1.32
N GLY A 116 2.98 15.32 -1.81
CA GLY A 116 3.22 16.73 -2.14
C GLY A 116 3.12 17.63 -0.93
#